data_AF-W7BNP1-F1
#
_entry.id   AF-W7BNP1-F1
#
_cell.length_a   1.000
_cell.length_b   1.000
_cell.length_c   1.000
_cell.angle_alpha   90.00
_cell.angle_beta   90.00
_cell.angle_gamma   90.00
#
_symmetry.space_group_name_H-M   'P 1'
#
loop_
_entity.id
_entity.type
_entity.pdbx_description
1 polymer ?
#
loop_
_entity_poly.entity_id
_entity_poly.type
_entity_poly.pdbx_seq_one_letter_code
_entity_poly.pdbx_strand_id
1 'polypeptide(L)'
;MDINKPDASNPILGQRKILDEGQRTLIIGREYRFDDYTQTLAINSVVKPAGAILPVQKMADLERASVNNVGKVAFVREGTGAAEQDNLMYVKKCLDGTHQWARVQSQIVYTETVTPVKYKLSASYITGTYTGNVKKLRVTATNSAGTVINKQGGEFLADGTFRFYYKTVLNNINYDVTLQVLGANDEIIYKTGLELEA
;
A
#
# COMPACT_ATOMS: atom_id res chain seq x y z
N MET A 1 4.96 8.33 -41.78
CA MET A 1 5.76 7.33 -41.05
C MET A 1 4.82 6.68 -40.05
N ASP A 2 4.56 5.38 -40.19
CA ASP A 2 3.65 4.68 -39.28
C ASP A 2 4.40 4.39 -37.97
N ILE A 3 4.13 5.21 -36.95
CA ILE A 3 4.75 5.11 -35.62
C ILE A 3 4.38 3.80 -34.90
N ASN A 4 3.44 3.03 -35.43
CA ASN A 4 2.99 1.76 -34.86
C ASN A 4 3.63 0.54 -35.53
N LYS A 5 4.46 0.72 -36.57
CA LYS A 5 5.15 -0.38 -37.23
C LYS A 5 6.47 -0.67 -36.50
N PRO A 6 6.76 -1.94 -36.15
CA PRO A 6 8.03 -2.31 -35.56
C PRO A 6 9.19 -1.90 -36.48
N ASP A 7 10.16 -1.20 -35.93
CA ASP A 7 11.39 -0.79 -36.62
C ASP A 7 12.55 -1.66 -36.12
N ALA A 8 13.24 -2.32 -37.05
CA ALA A 8 14.40 -3.16 -36.74
C ALA A 8 15.56 -2.36 -36.11
N SER A 9 15.61 -1.04 -36.31
CA SER A 9 16.61 -0.14 -35.72
C SER A 9 16.23 0.38 -34.33
N ASN A 10 14.97 0.20 -33.89
CA ASN A 10 14.51 0.63 -32.57
C ASN A 10 13.49 -0.37 -32.00
N PRO A 11 13.95 -1.40 -31.25
CA PRO A 11 13.12 -2.53 -30.81
C PRO A 11 12.01 -2.16 -29.81
N ILE A 12 11.97 -0.91 -29.34
CA ILE A 12 10.95 -0.41 -28.41
C ILE A 12 9.70 0.09 -29.18
N LEU A 13 9.84 0.48 -30.45
CA LEU A 13 8.72 0.88 -31.32
C LEU A 13 7.88 -0.36 -31.68
N GLY A 14 6.59 -0.35 -31.31
CA GLY A 14 5.64 -1.44 -31.57
C GLY A 14 5.34 -2.38 -30.40
N GLN A 15 6.12 -2.35 -29.31
CA GLN A 15 5.87 -3.21 -28.12
C GLN A 15 4.95 -2.57 -27.07
N ARG A 16 4.70 -1.26 -27.14
CA ARG A 16 3.86 -0.52 -26.19
C ARG A 16 2.43 -0.39 -26.69
N LYS A 17 1.68 -1.49 -26.67
CA LYS A 17 0.25 -1.48 -26.97
C LYS A 17 -0.54 -1.41 -25.67
N ILE A 18 -1.43 -0.42 -25.54
CA ILE A 18 -2.58 -0.57 -24.63
C ILE A 18 -3.48 -1.61 -25.32
N LEU A 19 -3.41 -2.85 -24.84
CA LEU A 19 -4.27 -3.93 -25.33
C LEU A 19 -5.65 -3.72 -24.73
N ASP A 20 -6.48 -2.99 -25.47
CA ASP A 20 -7.91 -3.01 -25.29
C ASP A 20 -8.43 -4.25 -26.02
N GLU A 21 -8.88 -5.26 -25.26
CA GLU A 21 -9.38 -6.58 -25.71
C GLU A 21 -10.70 -6.48 -26.51
N GLY A 22 -10.79 -5.52 -27.44
CA GLY A 22 -11.90 -5.35 -28.36
C GLY A 22 -12.97 -4.34 -27.94
N GLN A 23 -12.71 -3.43 -27.00
CA GLN A 23 -13.71 -2.48 -26.49
C GLN A 23 -13.31 -1.01 -26.71
N ARG A 24 -13.10 -0.59 -27.97
CA ARG A 24 -12.97 0.82 -28.44
C ARG A 24 -12.76 1.88 -27.33
N THR A 25 -11.61 1.89 -26.70
CA THR A 25 -11.23 2.95 -25.78
C THR A 25 -10.66 4.10 -26.61
N LEU A 26 -11.53 5.04 -26.96
CA LEU A 26 -11.10 6.32 -27.50
C LEU A 26 -10.54 7.15 -26.33
N ILE A 27 -9.21 7.24 -26.24
CA ILE A 27 -8.55 8.16 -25.31
C ILE A 27 -8.71 9.58 -25.89
N ILE A 28 -9.85 10.22 -25.64
CA ILE A 28 -10.01 11.66 -25.88
C ILE A 28 -9.46 12.38 -24.66
N GLY A 29 -8.30 13.02 -24.81
CA GLY A 29 -7.89 14.07 -23.90
C GLY A 29 -8.62 15.37 -24.29
N ARG A 30 -9.37 15.97 -23.37
CA ARG A 30 -9.86 17.35 -23.55
C ARG A 30 -8.92 18.28 -22.79
N GLU A 31 -8.31 19.23 -23.50
CA GLU A 31 -7.56 20.31 -22.87
C GLU A 31 -8.55 21.26 -22.21
N TYR A 32 -8.46 21.43 -20.90
CA TYR A 32 -9.15 22.50 -20.19
C TYR A 32 -8.15 23.63 -19.95
N ARG A 33 -8.52 24.84 -20.40
CA ARG A 33 -7.84 26.08 -20.03
C ARG A 33 -8.66 26.74 -18.93
N PHE A 34 -8.05 26.89 -17.77
CA PHE A 34 -8.59 27.68 -16.68
C PHE A 34 -7.99 29.09 -16.73
N ASP A 35 -8.71 30.07 -16.18
CA ASP A 35 -8.31 31.50 -16.18
C ASP A 35 -6.99 31.75 -15.41
N ASP A 36 -6.48 30.73 -14.71
CA ASP A 36 -5.23 30.74 -13.94
C ASP A 36 -4.02 30.09 -14.68
N TYR A 37 -4.14 29.82 -15.98
CA TYR A 37 -3.12 29.16 -16.81
C TYR A 37 -2.82 27.69 -16.45
N THR A 38 -3.64 27.02 -15.65
CA THR A 38 -3.48 25.58 -15.42
C THR A 38 -3.96 24.79 -16.64
N GLN A 39 -3.07 24.09 -17.33
CA GLN A 39 -3.46 23.11 -18.35
C GLN A 39 -3.72 21.76 -17.68
N THR A 40 -4.97 21.28 -17.72
CA THR A 40 -5.29 19.92 -17.25
C THR A 40 -5.75 19.07 -18.42
N LEU A 41 -5.09 17.93 -18.63
CA LEU A 41 -5.51 16.89 -19.55
C LEU A 41 -6.34 15.87 -18.77
N ALA A 42 -7.67 15.94 -18.90
CA ALA A 42 -8.54 14.91 -18.33
C ALA A 42 -8.69 13.76 -19.34
N ILE A 43 -8.32 12.54 -18.93
CA ILE A 43 -8.61 11.32 -19.68
C ILE A 43 -9.96 10.80 -19.18
N ASN A 44 -11.04 11.06 -19.94
CA ASN A 44 -12.34 10.46 -19.68
C ASN A 44 -12.42 9.11 -20.39
N SER A 45 -12.11 8.03 -19.69
CA SER A 45 -12.33 6.67 -20.18
C SER A 45 -13.45 6.01 -19.38
N VAL A 46 -14.49 5.53 -20.07
CA VAL A 46 -15.51 4.65 -19.47
C VAL A 46 -14.95 3.24 -19.50
N VAL A 47 -14.15 2.91 -18.50
CA VAL A 47 -13.61 1.56 -18.33
C VAL A 47 -14.73 0.68 -17.77
N LYS A 48 -15.07 -0.42 -18.46
CA LYS A 48 -16.00 -1.44 -17.97
C LYS A 48 -15.48 -2.05 -16.65
N PRO A 49 -16.33 -2.68 -15.82
CA PRO A 49 -15.96 -3.16 -14.48
C PRO A 49 -14.83 -4.22 -14.42
N ALA A 50 -14.29 -4.67 -15.56
CA ALA A 50 -13.10 -5.52 -15.63
C ALA A 50 -11.76 -4.78 -15.39
N GLY A 51 -11.78 -3.44 -15.26
CA GLY A 51 -10.60 -2.64 -14.96
C GLY A 51 -9.78 -2.25 -16.19
N ALA A 52 -8.70 -1.50 -15.96
CA ALA A 52 -7.75 -1.06 -17.00
C ALA A 52 -6.38 -1.68 -16.74
N ILE A 53 -5.85 -2.41 -17.73
CA ILE A 53 -4.50 -2.98 -17.66
C ILE A 53 -3.54 -2.04 -18.37
N LEU A 54 -2.54 -1.54 -17.63
CA LEU A 54 -1.48 -0.68 -18.18
C LEU A 54 -0.14 -1.43 -18.16
N PRO A 55 0.70 -1.27 -19.19
CA PRO A 55 1.97 -1.99 -19.26
C PRO A 55 2.93 -1.53 -18.17
N VAL A 56 3.47 -2.48 -17.41
CA VAL A 56 4.53 -2.25 -16.42
C VAL A 56 5.89 -2.25 -17.13
N GLN A 57 6.73 -1.25 -16.88
CA GLN A 57 8.05 -1.12 -17.47
C GLN A 57 9.16 -1.43 -16.45
N LYS A 58 10.35 -1.84 -16.89
CA LYS A 58 11.51 -1.93 -16.00
C LYS A 58 12.08 -0.54 -15.72
N MET A 59 12.61 -0.32 -14.51
CA MET A 59 13.18 0.99 -14.14
C MET A 59 14.31 1.45 -15.08
N ALA A 60 15.19 0.55 -15.51
CA ALA A 60 16.28 0.88 -16.43
C ALA A 60 15.79 1.43 -17.80
N ASP A 61 14.61 1.01 -18.26
CA ASP A 61 14.03 1.51 -19.50
C ASP A 61 13.38 2.89 -19.32
N LEU A 62 13.01 3.22 -18.08
CA LEU A 62 12.44 4.50 -17.69
C LEU A 62 13.52 5.57 -17.48
N GLU A 63 14.64 5.21 -16.86
CA GLU A 63 15.80 6.08 -16.67
C GLU A 63 16.48 6.45 -17.99
N ARG A 64 16.42 5.55 -18.99
CA ARG A 64 16.90 5.82 -20.36
C ARG A 64 16.03 6.85 -21.08
N ALA A 65 14.78 7.06 -20.66
CA ALA A 65 13.89 8.06 -21.24
C ALA A 65 14.20 9.45 -20.67
N SER A 66 14.41 10.45 -21.53
CA SER A 66 14.68 11.83 -21.10
C SER A 66 13.63 12.35 -20.10
N VAL A 67 14.12 12.82 -18.95
CA VAL A 67 13.36 13.29 -17.78
C VAL A 67 12.74 14.68 -17.96
N ASN A 68 12.87 15.28 -19.15
CA ASN A 68 12.44 16.66 -19.44
C ASN A 68 10.92 16.88 -19.51
N ASN A 69 10.10 15.88 -19.20
CA ASN A 69 8.65 16.00 -19.25
C ASN A 69 8.07 15.86 -17.84
N VAL A 70 7.87 17.00 -17.19
CA VAL A 70 7.09 17.14 -15.95
C VAL A 70 5.71 16.50 -16.15
N GLY A 71 5.21 15.77 -15.16
CA GLY A 71 3.86 15.19 -15.18
C GLY A 71 3.74 13.80 -15.80
N LYS A 72 4.84 13.16 -16.21
CA LYS A 72 4.82 11.73 -16.58
C LYS A 72 4.52 10.87 -15.35
N VAL A 73 3.66 9.87 -15.53
CA VAL A 73 3.33 8.81 -14.57
C VAL A 73 3.63 7.46 -15.23
N ALA A 74 4.15 6.50 -14.47
CA ALA A 74 4.47 5.16 -14.97
C ALA A 74 4.21 4.08 -13.92
N PHE A 75 3.83 2.89 -14.38
CA PHE A 75 3.91 1.66 -13.58
C PHE A 75 5.27 1.01 -13.84
N VAL A 76 6.03 0.79 -12.78
CA VAL A 76 7.44 0.39 -12.85
C VAL A 76 7.67 -0.83 -12.00
N ARG A 77 8.28 -1.85 -12.60
CA ARG A 77 8.75 -3.04 -11.89
C ARG A 77 10.16 -2.81 -11.38
N GLU A 78 10.34 -2.92 -10.08
CA GLU A 78 11.61 -2.76 -9.40
C GLU A 78 11.96 -4.02 -8.59
N GLY A 79 13.25 -4.24 -8.35
CA GLY A 79 13.75 -5.42 -7.64
C GLY A 79 14.06 -6.60 -8.56
N THR A 80 14.44 -7.72 -7.95
CA THR A 80 14.75 -8.97 -8.64
C THR A 80 14.24 -10.17 -7.83
N GLY A 81 13.79 -11.23 -8.52
CA GLY A 81 13.32 -12.45 -7.88
C GLY A 81 12.14 -12.23 -6.93
N ALA A 82 12.23 -12.77 -5.71
CA ALA A 82 11.15 -12.68 -4.71
C ALA A 82 10.91 -11.26 -4.15
N ALA A 83 11.80 -10.31 -4.43
CA ALA A 83 11.66 -8.91 -4.02
C ALA A 83 11.09 -8.00 -5.14
N GLU A 84 10.69 -8.58 -6.27
CA GLU A 84 10.13 -7.85 -7.40
C GLU A 84 8.75 -7.27 -7.05
N GLN A 85 8.57 -5.97 -7.30
CA GLN A 85 7.35 -5.23 -6.95
C GLN A 85 6.97 -4.23 -8.05
N ASP A 86 5.67 -4.06 -8.26
CA ASP A 86 5.09 -3.08 -9.19
C ASP A 86 4.75 -1.79 -8.43
N ASN A 87 5.36 -0.69 -8.86
CA ASN A 87 5.24 0.63 -8.24
C ASN A 87 4.60 1.64 -9.19
N LEU A 88 3.74 2.51 -8.67
CA LEU A 88 3.34 3.73 -9.37
C LEU A 88 4.40 4.81 -9.12
N MET A 89 4.92 5.41 -10.18
CA MET A 89 5.94 6.46 -10.11
C MET A 89 5.52 7.67 -10.92
N TYR A 90 6.02 8.85 -10.54
CA TYR A 90 5.82 10.10 -11.28
C TYR A 90 7.10 10.93 -11.32
N VAL A 91 7.23 11.80 -12.32
CA VAL A 91 8.37 12.72 -12.42
C VAL A 91 8.12 13.95 -11.56
N LYS A 92 9.00 14.20 -10.59
CA LYS A 92 8.98 15.36 -9.70
C LYS A 92 10.18 16.27 -9.98
N LYS A 93 9.99 17.58 -9.84
CA LYS A 93 11.09 18.56 -9.83
C LYS A 93 11.79 18.54 -8.47
N CYS A 94 13.10 18.35 -8.47
CA CYS A 94 13.97 18.42 -7.32
C CYS A 94 14.30 19.87 -6.95
N LEU A 95 14.84 20.08 -5.75
CA LEU A 95 15.22 21.42 -5.25
C LEU A 95 16.30 22.08 -6.11
N ASP A 96 17.20 21.27 -6.68
CA ASP A 96 18.24 21.68 -7.62
C ASP A 96 17.72 21.99 -9.03
N GLY A 97 16.41 21.88 -9.27
CA GLY A 97 15.77 22.11 -10.56
C GLY A 97 15.81 20.93 -11.52
N THR A 98 16.47 19.83 -11.16
CA THR A 98 16.44 18.58 -11.93
C THR A 98 15.07 17.90 -11.81
N HIS A 99 14.82 16.92 -12.67
CA HIS A 99 13.61 16.10 -12.62
C HIS A 99 13.99 14.66 -12.34
N GLN A 100 13.33 14.04 -11.37
CA GLN A 100 13.60 12.66 -10.95
C GLN A 100 12.29 11.87 -10.81
N TRP A 101 12.39 10.56 -11.04
CA TRP A 101 11.30 9.63 -10.76
C TRP A 101 11.15 9.45 -9.26
N ALA A 102 9.93 9.67 -8.77
CA ALA A 102 9.55 9.47 -7.39
C ALA A 102 8.48 8.38 -7.30
N ARG A 103 8.59 7.51 -6.29
CA ARG A 103 7.54 6.54 -5.96
C ARG A 103 6.33 7.26 -5.39
N VAL A 104 5.14 6.85 -5.81
CA VAL A 104 3.93 7.06 -5.02
C VAL A 104 3.97 6.02 -3.92
N GLN A 105 4.35 6.43 -2.72
CA GLN A 105 4.25 5.55 -1.57
C GLN A 105 2.77 5.29 -1.28
N SER A 106 2.34 4.05 -1.43
CA SER A 106 1.07 3.65 -0.84
C SER A 106 1.28 3.54 0.67
N GLN A 107 0.50 4.30 1.43
CA GLN A 107 0.29 3.95 2.82
C GLN A 107 -0.76 2.83 2.81
N ILE A 108 -0.46 1.68 3.41
CA ILE A 108 -1.47 0.64 3.58
C ILE A 108 -2.57 1.25 4.44
N VAL A 109 -3.74 1.46 3.83
CA VAL A 109 -4.94 1.90 4.53
C VAL A 109 -5.64 0.65 5.01
N TYR A 110 -5.53 0.39 6.31
CA TYR A 110 -6.28 -0.69 6.94
C TYR A 110 -7.69 -0.21 7.25
N THR A 111 -8.68 -0.96 6.80
CA THR A 111 -10.09 -0.74 7.16
C THR A 111 -10.37 -1.15 8.61
N GLU A 112 -9.61 -2.12 9.12
CA GLU A 112 -9.68 -2.64 10.47
C GLU A 112 -8.37 -2.38 11.23
N THR A 113 -8.41 -1.56 12.28
CA THR A 113 -7.25 -1.33 13.14
C THR A 113 -7.60 -1.46 14.61
N VAL A 114 -6.57 -1.63 15.43
CA VAL A 114 -6.65 -1.48 16.88
C VAL A 114 -5.57 -0.52 17.37
N THR A 115 -5.91 0.27 18.38
CA THR A 115 -4.98 1.18 19.05
C THR A 115 -5.02 0.84 20.54
N PRO A 116 -4.11 -0.04 21.01
CA PRO A 116 -4.07 -0.41 22.42
C PRO A 116 -3.60 0.77 23.27
N VAL A 117 -4.16 0.88 24.46
CA VAL A 117 -3.57 1.65 25.56
C VAL A 117 -2.45 0.82 26.17
N LYS A 118 -1.47 1.50 26.77
CA LYS A 118 -0.39 0.88 27.53
C LYS A 118 -0.94 -0.12 28.56
N TYR A 119 -0.34 -1.31 28.59
CA TYR A 119 -0.82 -2.42 29.42
C TYR A 119 -0.06 -2.52 30.73
N LYS A 120 -0.79 -2.37 31.84
CA LYS A 120 -0.30 -2.63 33.21
C LYS A 120 -0.25 -4.12 33.47
N LEU A 121 0.86 -4.65 34.00
CA LEU A 121 0.98 -6.07 34.36
C LEU A 121 -0.07 -6.51 35.40
N SER A 122 -0.53 -5.58 36.24
CA SER A 122 -1.60 -5.80 37.22
C SER A 122 -3.02 -5.79 36.63
N ALA A 123 -3.19 -5.33 35.39
CA ALA A 123 -4.49 -5.29 34.74
C ALA A 123 -4.97 -6.70 34.34
N SER A 124 -6.29 -6.85 34.21
CA SER A 124 -6.88 -8.10 33.73
C SER A 124 -7.07 -8.12 32.21
N TYR A 125 -7.11 -6.96 31.57
CA TYR A 125 -7.42 -6.81 30.16
C TYR A 125 -6.44 -5.85 29.48
N ILE A 126 -6.04 -6.18 28.26
CA ILE A 126 -5.54 -5.20 27.30
C ILE A 126 -6.76 -4.46 26.76
N THR A 127 -6.69 -3.14 26.71
CA THR A 127 -7.81 -2.29 26.27
C THR A 127 -7.33 -1.27 25.25
N GLY A 128 -8.26 -0.67 24.53
CA GLY A 128 -7.97 0.36 23.54
C GLY A 128 -9.17 0.64 22.67
N THR A 129 -8.94 1.32 21.55
CA THR A 129 -9.96 1.58 20.54
C THR A 129 -9.75 0.73 19.31
N TYR A 130 -10.80 0.54 18.51
CA TYR A 130 -10.72 -0.13 17.22
C TYR A 130 -11.56 0.59 16.16
N THR A 131 -11.21 0.39 14.89
CA THR A 131 -12.01 0.84 13.75
C THR A 131 -12.33 -0.32 12.82
N GLY A 132 -13.37 -0.15 12.00
CA GLY A 132 -13.81 -1.19 11.08
C GLY A 132 -14.46 -2.38 11.78
N ASN A 133 -14.49 -3.52 11.08
CA ASN A 133 -15.20 -4.71 11.50
C ASN A 133 -14.26 -5.74 12.17
N VAL A 134 -13.52 -5.33 13.21
CA VAL A 134 -12.63 -6.23 13.95
C VAL A 134 -13.45 -7.30 14.68
N LYS A 135 -13.16 -8.57 14.42
CA LYS A 135 -13.84 -9.72 15.07
C LYS A 135 -12.96 -10.50 16.02
N LYS A 136 -11.64 -10.45 15.85
CA LYS A 136 -10.72 -11.32 16.56
C LYS A 136 -9.33 -10.71 16.62
N LEU A 137 -8.70 -10.78 17.79
CA LEU A 137 -7.29 -10.49 18.00
C LEU A 137 -6.50 -11.77 18.26
N ARG A 138 -5.24 -11.74 17.85
CA ARG A 138 -4.17 -12.60 18.37
C ARG A 138 -3.15 -11.73 19.10
N VAL A 139 -2.82 -12.09 20.32
CA VAL A 139 -1.75 -11.47 21.11
C VAL A 139 -0.61 -12.46 21.19
N THR A 140 0.55 -12.05 20.70
CA THR A 140 1.79 -12.82 20.73
C THR A 140 2.78 -12.10 21.63
N ALA A 141 3.29 -12.77 22.66
CA ALA A 141 4.32 -12.26 23.54
C ALA A 141 5.57 -13.13 23.47
N THR A 142 6.74 -12.53 23.25
CA THR A 142 8.02 -13.23 23.16
C THR A 142 8.98 -12.65 24.20
N ASN A 143 9.53 -13.49 25.08
CA ASN A 143 10.54 -13.05 26.04
C ASN A 143 11.96 -13.15 25.45
N SER A 144 12.95 -12.60 26.16
CA SER A 144 14.36 -12.62 25.74
C SER A 144 14.97 -14.03 25.63
N ALA A 145 14.34 -15.03 26.25
CA ALA A 145 14.76 -16.44 26.13
C ALA A 145 14.10 -17.15 24.92
N GLY A 146 13.31 -16.44 24.10
CA GLY A 146 12.63 -16.97 22.92
C GLY A 146 11.35 -17.75 23.22
N THR A 147 10.84 -17.72 24.46
CA THR A 147 9.55 -18.33 24.78
C THR A 147 8.42 -17.49 24.19
N VAL A 148 7.55 -18.12 23.39
CA VAL A 148 6.42 -17.48 22.73
C VAL A 148 5.11 -17.90 23.38
N ILE A 149 4.30 -16.92 23.77
CA ILE A 149 2.95 -17.11 24.29
C ILE A 149 1.97 -16.54 23.27
N ASN A 150 1.00 -17.35 22.84
CA ASN A 150 -0.04 -16.94 21.90
C ASN A 150 -1.42 -17.08 22.54
N LYS A 151 -2.22 -16.01 22.51
CA LYS A 151 -3.64 -16.04 22.87
C LYS A 151 -4.47 -15.42 21.76
N GLN A 152 -5.69 -15.92 21.60
CA GLN A 152 -6.66 -15.37 20.65
C GLN A 152 -7.99 -15.06 21.35
N GLY A 153 -8.75 -14.12 20.80
CA GLY A 153 -10.04 -13.69 21.34
C GLY A 153 -10.21 -12.18 21.26
N GLY A 154 -10.89 -11.61 22.25
CA GLY A 154 -11.21 -10.19 22.31
C GLY A 154 -12.72 -9.95 22.29
N GLU A 155 -13.14 -8.94 23.03
CA GLU A 155 -14.48 -8.38 23.02
C GLU A 155 -14.41 -6.99 22.38
N PHE A 156 -15.30 -6.71 21.42
CA PHE A 156 -15.36 -5.45 20.68
C PHE A 156 -16.71 -4.80 20.98
N LEU A 157 -16.66 -3.67 21.69
CA LEU A 157 -17.82 -2.99 22.23
C LEU A 157 -18.35 -1.96 21.22
N ALA A 158 -19.67 -1.75 21.24
CA ALA A 158 -20.33 -0.85 20.30
C ALA A 158 -19.88 0.63 20.41
N ASP A 159 -19.21 1.00 21.50
CA ASP A 159 -18.63 2.33 21.72
C ASP A 159 -17.27 2.52 21.02
N GLY A 160 -16.79 1.53 20.27
CA GLY A 160 -15.51 1.58 19.56
C GLY A 160 -14.31 1.19 20.43
N THR A 161 -14.53 0.66 21.64
CA THR A 161 -13.47 0.13 22.50
C THR A 161 -13.39 -1.39 22.44
N PHE A 162 -12.22 -1.95 22.75
CA PHE A 162 -12.05 -3.39 22.86
C PHE A 162 -11.45 -3.80 24.22
N ARG A 163 -11.69 -5.04 24.61
CA ARG A 163 -11.08 -5.68 25.78
C ARG A 163 -10.57 -7.07 25.43
N PHE A 164 -9.33 -7.38 25.79
CA PHE A 164 -8.72 -8.68 25.58
C PHE A 164 -8.20 -9.21 26.91
N TYR A 165 -8.76 -10.32 27.39
CA TYR A 165 -8.36 -10.89 28.69
C TYR A 165 -6.92 -11.39 28.65
N TYR A 166 -6.05 -10.76 29.45
CA TYR A 166 -4.61 -11.04 29.47
C TYR A 166 -3.99 -11.08 30.87
N LYS A 167 -4.83 -11.23 31.89
CA LYS A 167 -4.42 -11.32 33.29
C LYS A 167 -3.36 -12.41 33.50
N THR A 168 -2.32 -12.07 34.28
CA THR A 168 -1.28 -12.99 34.75
C THR A 168 -0.58 -13.79 33.64
N VAL A 169 -0.56 -13.26 32.41
CA VAL A 169 0.15 -13.88 31.28
C VAL A 169 1.62 -13.47 31.26
N LEU A 170 1.89 -12.21 31.56
CA LEU A 170 3.23 -11.64 31.60
C LEU A 170 3.69 -11.51 33.05
N ASN A 171 4.95 -11.83 33.32
CA ASN A 171 5.54 -11.74 34.66
C ASN A 171 6.49 -10.53 34.83
N ASN A 172 6.83 -9.84 33.73
CA ASN A 172 7.62 -8.62 33.70
C ASN A 172 7.39 -7.90 32.37
N ILE A 173 8.04 -6.75 32.18
CA ILE A 173 7.92 -5.91 30.98
C ILE A 173 8.91 -6.27 29.86
N ASN A 174 9.75 -7.29 30.02
CA ASN A 174 10.79 -7.68 29.03
C ASN A 174 10.25 -8.58 27.92
N TYR A 175 8.94 -8.50 27.64
CA TYR A 175 8.32 -9.19 26.52
C TYR A 175 8.16 -8.21 25.37
N ASP A 176 8.49 -8.65 24.17
CA ASP A 176 7.99 -8.04 22.96
C ASP A 176 6.57 -8.56 22.71
N VAL A 177 5.59 -7.66 22.66
CA VAL A 177 4.17 -8.02 22.56
C VAL A 177 3.55 -7.38 21.33
N THR A 178 2.96 -8.22 20.48
CA THR A 178 2.28 -7.81 19.25
C THR A 178 0.80 -8.17 19.32
N LEU A 179 -0.06 -7.23 18.96
CA LEU A 179 -1.48 -7.45 18.67
C LEU A 179 -1.65 -7.60 17.16
N GLN A 180 -2.42 -8.60 16.75
CA GLN A 180 -2.77 -8.86 15.35
C GLN A 180 -4.28 -8.94 15.22
N VAL A 181 -4.87 -8.16 14.31
CA VAL A 181 -6.26 -8.33 13.89
C VAL A 181 -6.32 -9.49 12.91
N LEU A 182 -7.20 -10.45 13.21
CA LEU A 182 -7.43 -11.61 12.35
C LEU A 182 -8.71 -11.46 11.55
N GLY A 183 -8.64 -11.86 10.28
CA GLY A 183 -9.80 -11.99 9.40
C GLY A 183 -10.52 -13.34 9.57
N ALA A 184 -11.42 -13.64 8.65
CA ALA A 184 -12.33 -14.79 8.75
C ALA A 184 -11.60 -16.14 8.68
N ASN A 185 -10.45 -16.19 8.00
CA ASN A 185 -9.64 -17.40 7.80
C ASN A 185 -8.35 -17.36 8.64
N ASP A 186 -8.34 -16.60 9.75
CA ASP A 186 -7.17 -16.36 10.60
C ASP A 186 -5.97 -15.69 9.87
N GLU A 187 -6.22 -15.03 8.74
CA GLU A 187 -5.26 -14.16 8.07
C GLU A 187 -4.99 -12.90 8.91
N ILE A 188 -3.75 -12.44 8.93
CA ILE A 188 -3.39 -11.21 9.64
C ILE A 188 -3.76 -10.02 8.76
N ILE A 189 -4.73 -9.22 9.20
CA ILE A 189 -5.17 -7.99 8.52
C ILE A 189 -4.30 -6.82 8.95
N TYR A 190 -4.09 -6.67 10.26
CA TYR A 190 -3.37 -5.55 10.85
C TYR A 190 -2.51 -6.04 12.01
N LYS A 191 -1.37 -5.39 12.25
CA LYS A 191 -0.49 -5.67 13.40
C LYS A 191 0.01 -4.39 14.04
N THR A 192 0.14 -4.41 15.36
CA THR A 192 0.72 -3.32 16.14
C THR A 192 1.41 -3.84 17.40
N GLY A 193 2.35 -3.06 17.94
CA GLY A 193 2.99 -3.37 19.22
C GLY A 193 2.09 -3.01 20.40
N LEU A 194 2.41 -3.58 21.57
CA LEU A 194 1.83 -3.20 22.84
C LEU A 194 2.90 -2.67 23.77
N GLU A 195 2.75 -1.43 24.21
CA GLU A 195 3.58 -0.89 25.27
C GLU A 195 3.19 -1.49 26.62
N LEU A 196 4.20 -1.91 27.39
CA LEU A 196 4.03 -2.49 28.71
C LEU A 196 4.43 -1.49 29.80
N GLU A 197 3.74 -1.54 30.92
CA GLU A 197 4.15 -0.90 32.17
C GLU A 197 3.93 -1.83 33.36
N ALA A 198 4.78 -1.65 34.38
CA ALA A 198 4.75 -2.45 35.60
C ALA A 198 3.46 -2.21 36.41
#